data_AF-A0AAD7VB32-F1
#
_entry.id   AF-A0AAD7VB32-F1
#
_cell.length_a   1.000
_cell.length_b   1.000
_cell.length_c   1.000
_cell.angle_alpha   90.00
_cell.angle_beta   90.00
_cell.angle_gamma   90.00
#
_symmetry.space_group_name_H-M   'P 1'
#
loop_
_entity.id
_entity.type
_entity.pdbx_description
1 polymer ?
#
loop_
_entity_poly.entity_id
_entity_poly.type
_entity_poly.pdbx_seq_one_letter_code
_entity_poly.pdbx_strand_id
1 'polypeptide(L)'
;MTMQLYVWSPALDAPSIDPKCIVVEAYLRLLEVNFTIVYANDPQCSPTGELPLLKDGTTWVAGVDRILAHLAKRGLDGNRELSPEQKAEYLAYSAMTEEKLMDCMLFTWYADMTNFVKNIRPTYAKILSFPSRYLVPIQLKKNAKARLAKYSVEITDDDKGLPQNEVEEMKELQRSGWHYMYRLARETYAVLDSQLADKPFMFGERPSTLDCVVFGYLALHLYPNLAHRRLQHILINEYPRLASYCDRVKERFFSTEQSQSEAAQDIPSLWRTFCNNPRAFFSNIKQDAMAYMGNSDAQDKPKKSDAQLEFERKRIWSIAGGVTFLLAYVIYNGIVSVEFGDEDDEDVEYEMDYEEDEMYDDEEDVDL
;
A
#
# COMPACT_ATOMS: atom_id res chain seq x y z
N MET A 1 6.18 29.39 -4.05
CA MET A 1 5.28 28.30 -3.58
C MET A 1 6.16 27.12 -3.22
N THR A 2 6.01 26.58 -2.02
CA THR A 2 6.84 25.49 -1.49
C THR A 2 6.30 24.14 -1.97
N MET A 3 7.19 23.27 -2.46
CA MET A 3 6.83 21.88 -2.78
C MET A 3 6.67 21.08 -1.49
N GLN A 4 5.65 20.23 -1.41
CA GLN A 4 5.45 19.33 -0.27
C GLN A 4 5.45 17.89 -0.75
N LEU A 5 6.24 17.04 -0.11
CA LEU A 5 6.29 15.61 -0.38
C LEU A 5 5.59 14.85 0.74
N TYR A 6 4.56 14.09 0.38
CA TYR A 6 3.78 13.24 1.27
C TYR A 6 4.35 11.83 1.22
N VAL A 7 4.81 11.33 2.37
CA VAL A 7 5.49 10.03 2.50
C VAL A 7 5.02 9.26 3.72
N TRP A 8 5.39 7.98 3.76
CA TRP A 8 5.37 7.20 4.99
C TRP A 8 6.46 7.66 5.96
N SER A 9 6.15 7.68 7.25
CA SER A 9 7.12 8.04 8.30
C SER A 9 8.36 7.14 8.31
N PRO A 10 9.51 7.66 8.77
CA PRO A 10 10.69 6.87 9.06
C PRO A 10 10.36 5.80 10.12
N ALA A 11 10.78 4.57 9.86
CA ALA A 11 10.77 3.49 10.84
C ALA A 11 11.77 2.40 10.44
N LEU A 12 12.00 1.44 11.33
CA LEU A 12 12.95 0.34 11.12
C LEU A 12 14.35 0.84 10.72
N ASP A 13 14.81 1.94 11.32
CA ASP A 13 16.12 2.56 11.04
C ASP A 13 16.34 3.02 9.58
N ALA A 14 15.26 3.06 8.79
CA ALA A 14 15.23 3.51 7.40
C ALA A 14 14.53 4.87 7.27
N PRO A 15 14.85 5.67 6.22
CA PRO A 15 14.24 6.99 6.01
C PRO A 15 12.71 6.96 5.84
N SER A 16 12.18 5.87 5.32
CA SER A 16 10.74 5.61 5.19
C SER A 16 10.52 4.10 5.20
N ILE A 17 9.29 3.63 5.35
CA ILE A 17 8.95 2.19 5.27
C ILE A 17 8.50 1.73 3.88
N ASP A 18 8.55 2.63 2.90
CA ASP A 18 8.19 2.34 1.51
C ASP A 18 9.36 2.77 0.60
N PRO A 19 9.84 1.88 -0.29
CA PRO A 19 11.02 2.19 -1.10
C PRO A 19 10.73 3.34 -2.07
N LYS A 20 9.51 3.42 -2.64
CA LYS A 20 9.13 4.49 -3.56
C LYS A 20 9.21 5.87 -2.90
N CYS A 21 8.81 5.99 -1.64
CA CYS A 21 8.98 7.22 -0.86
C CYS A 21 10.47 7.62 -0.72
N ILE A 22 11.35 6.65 -0.42
CA ILE A 22 12.81 6.90 -0.33
C ILE A 22 13.37 7.35 -1.68
N VAL A 23 12.94 6.72 -2.79
CA VAL A 23 13.38 7.08 -4.14
C VAL A 23 13.06 8.54 -4.45
N VAL A 24 11.81 8.98 -4.21
CA VAL A 24 11.40 10.35 -4.53
C VAL A 24 12.05 11.37 -3.62
N GLU A 25 12.19 11.08 -2.32
CA GLU A 25 12.91 11.97 -1.40
C GLU A 25 14.38 12.11 -1.80
N ALA A 26 15.05 11.00 -2.12
CA ALA A 26 16.43 11.02 -2.62
C ALA A 26 16.54 11.79 -3.95
N TYR A 27 15.56 11.66 -4.85
CA TYR A 27 15.54 12.37 -6.12
C TYR A 27 15.36 13.89 -5.97
N LEU A 28 14.47 14.34 -5.08
CA LEU A 28 14.31 15.76 -4.79
C LEU A 28 15.58 16.37 -4.20
N ARG A 29 16.29 15.60 -3.35
CA ARG A 29 17.57 16.03 -2.79
C ARG A 29 18.71 15.98 -3.79
N LEU A 30 18.74 14.99 -4.70
CA LEU A 30 19.66 14.95 -5.84
C LEU A 30 19.54 16.22 -6.69
N LEU A 31 18.32 16.69 -6.91
CA LEU A 31 18.02 17.90 -7.68
C LEU A 31 18.23 19.21 -6.88
N GLU A 32 18.59 19.13 -5.61
CA GLU A 32 18.80 20.27 -4.70
C GLU A 32 17.58 21.21 -4.65
N VAL A 33 16.37 20.65 -4.73
CA VAL A 33 15.11 21.40 -4.71
C VAL A 33 14.68 21.71 -3.28
N ASN A 34 14.14 22.90 -3.04
CA ASN A 34 13.52 23.22 -1.75
C ASN A 34 12.13 22.58 -1.64
N PHE A 35 11.98 21.63 -0.72
CA PHE A 35 10.71 20.97 -0.40
C PHE A 35 10.52 20.81 1.10
N THR A 36 9.31 20.50 1.54
CA THR A 36 9.03 20.07 2.92
C THR A 36 8.42 18.68 2.92
N ILE A 37 8.59 17.95 4.02
CA ILE A 37 8.03 16.61 4.19
C ILE A 37 6.74 16.69 4.99
N VAL A 38 5.73 15.93 4.54
CA VAL A 38 4.49 15.66 5.26
C VAL A 38 4.40 14.16 5.49
N TYR A 39 4.42 13.74 6.76
CA TYR A 39 4.21 12.34 7.12
C TYR A 39 2.73 12.01 7.11
N ALA A 40 2.23 11.59 5.95
CA ALA A 40 0.82 11.31 5.75
C ALA A 40 0.39 10.00 6.43
N ASN A 41 1.21 8.96 6.31
CA ASN A 41 0.91 7.58 6.76
C ASN A 41 -0.43 7.00 6.29
N ASP A 42 -1.09 7.64 5.32
CA ASP A 42 -2.35 7.20 4.76
C ASP A 42 -2.30 7.30 3.23
N PRO A 43 -2.17 6.17 2.51
CA PRO A 43 -2.19 6.16 1.05
C PRO A 43 -3.52 6.65 0.46
N GLN A 44 -4.61 6.69 1.22
CA GLN A 44 -5.92 7.14 0.74
C GLN A 44 -6.01 8.66 0.55
N CYS A 45 -4.99 9.41 0.99
CA CYS A 45 -4.84 10.83 0.62
C CYS A 45 -4.43 11.02 -0.85
N SER A 46 -3.92 9.95 -1.48
CA SER A 46 -3.52 9.95 -2.88
C SER A 46 -4.65 9.40 -3.75
N PRO A 47 -4.98 10.03 -4.90
CA PRO A 47 -5.96 9.50 -5.84
C PRO A 47 -5.65 8.10 -6.35
N THR A 48 -4.37 7.69 -6.32
CA THR A 48 -3.94 6.34 -6.73
C THR A 48 -3.96 5.32 -5.60
N GLY A 49 -4.26 5.73 -4.35
CA GLY A 49 -4.15 4.86 -3.18
C GLY A 49 -2.71 4.47 -2.85
N GLU A 50 -1.71 5.21 -3.36
CA GLU A 50 -0.29 4.95 -3.14
C GLU A 50 0.45 6.24 -2.78
N LEU A 51 1.42 6.13 -1.87
CA LEU A 51 2.48 7.12 -1.65
C LEU A 51 3.73 6.69 -2.44
N PRO A 52 4.62 7.61 -2.84
CA PRO A 52 4.66 9.04 -2.53
C PRO A 52 3.68 9.90 -3.35
N LEU A 53 3.28 11.03 -2.77
CA LEU A 53 2.45 12.06 -3.40
C LEU A 53 3.16 13.43 -3.31
N LEU A 54 3.31 14.11 -4.44
CA LEU A 54 3.92 15.43 -4.52
C LEU A 54 2.84 16.49 -4.70
N LYS A 55 2.89 17.52 -3.85
CA LYS A 55 2.18 18.78 -4.05
C LYS A 55 3.14 19.84 -4.56
N ASP A 56 2.87 20.35 -5.74
CA ASP A 56 3.65 21.39 -6.39
C ASP A 56 2.75 22.58 -6.75
N GLY A 57 2.70 23.57 -5.84
CA GLY A 57 1.75 24.67 -5.94
C GLY A 57 0.31 24.17 -5.86
N THR A 58 -0.41 24.23 -6.98
CA THR A 58 -1.80 23.73 -7.11
C THR A 58 -1.88 22.33 -7.71
N THR A 59 -0.76 21.76 -8.17
CA THR A 59 -0.74 20.47 -8.86
C THR A 59 -0.41 19.35 -7.89
N TRP A 60 -1.19 18.26 -7.98
CA TRP A 60 -0.97 17.03 -7.23
C TRP A 60 -0.52 15.91 -8.16
N VAL A 61 0.58 15.23 -7.83
CA VAL A 61 1.14 14.17 -8.67
C VAL A 61 1.52 12.98 -7.78
N ALA A 62 0.92 11.81 -8.06
CA ALA A 62 1.15 10.58 -7.30
C ALA A 62 1.99 9.57 -8.09
N GLY A 63 2.88 8.87 -7.39
CA GLY A 63 3.72 7.80 -7.95
C GLY A 63 5.03 8.29 -8.56
N VAL A 64 6.06 7.43 -8.48
CA VAL A 64 7.46 7.77 -8.83
C VAL A 64 7.58 8.28 -10.27
N ASP A 65 7.19 7.48 -11.26
CA ASP A 65 7.34 7.83 -12.69
C ASP A 65 6.65 9.14 -13.05
N ARG A 66 5.45 9.35 -12.52
CA ARG A 66 4.66 10.56 -12.78
C ARG A 66 5.28 11.78 -12.13
N ILE A 67 5.81 11.64 -10.91
CA ILE A 67 6.53 12.70 -10.21
C ILE A 67 7.81 13.07 -10.96
N LEU A 68 8.62 12.07 -11.34
CA LEU A 68 9.86 12.29 -12.12
C LEU A 68 9.55 12.98 -13.46
N ALA A 69 8.53 12.51 -14.19
CA ALA A 69 8.10 13.12 -15.44
C ALA A 69 7.56 14.55 -15.27
N HIS A 70 6.84 14.83 -14.17
CA HIS A 70 6.35 16.17 -13.83
C HIS A 70 7.51 17.14 -13.56
N LEU A 71 8.50 16.70 -12.78
CA LEU A 71 9.71 17.50 -12.49
C LEU A 71 10.55 17.73 -13.75
N ALA A 72 10.71 16.71 -14.60
CA ALA A 72 11.43 16.84 -15.86
C ALA A 72 10.78 17.88 -16.79
N LYS A 73 9.43 17.94 -16.86
CA LYS A 73 8.70 18.97 -17.61
C LYS A 73 8.97 20.40 -17.10
N ARG A 74 9.36 20.55 -15.84
CA ARG A 74 9.75 21.82 -15.23
C ARG A 74 11.23 22.16 -15.41
N GLY A 75 11.98 21.34 -16.16
CA GLY A 75 13.42 21.48 -16.34
C GLY A 75 14.26 20.87 -15.21
N LEU A 76 13.63 20.17 -14.27
CA LEU A 76 14.27 19.47 -13.15
C LEU A 76 14.40 17.98 -13.49
N ASP A 77 15.32 17.67 -14.40
CA ASP A 77 15.57 16.30 -14.88
C ASP A 77 16.96 15.82 -14.44
N GLY A 78 16.98 14.88 -13.49
CA GLY A 78 18.21 14.26 -12.98
C GLY A 78 18.91 13.34 -13.98
N ASN A 79 18.27 13.05 -15.12
CA ASN A 79 18.83 12.28 -16.21
C ASN A 79 19.29 13.14 -17.39
N ARG A 80 19.22 14.48 -17.29
CA ARG A 80 19.49 15.38 -18.40
C ARG A 80 20.89 15.20 -19.00
N GLU A 81 21.90 15.05 -18.15
CA GLU A 81 23.31 14.92 -18.53
C GLU A 81 23.73 13.49 -18.93
N LEU A 82 22.84 12.50 -18.77
CA LEU A 82 23.14 11.11 -19.10
C LEU A 82 23.19 10.89 -20.61
N SER A 83 24.14 10.06 -21.06
CA SER A 83 24.22 9.61 -22.45
C SER A 83 22.98 8.78 -22.84
N PRO A 84 22.66 8.65 -24.14
CA PRO A 84 21.57 7.78 -24.59
C PRO A 84 21.69 6.33 -24.07
N GLU A 85 22.91 5.81 -24.01
CA GLU A 85 23.23 4.48 -23.48
C GLU A 85 22.93 4.40 -21.98
N GLN A 86 23.41 5.38 -21.21
CA GLN A 86 23.14 5.46 -19.77
C GLN A 86 21.64 5.61 -19.46
N LYS A 87 20.87 6.30 -20.31
CA LYS A 87 19.41 6.37 -20.17
C LYS A 87 18.73 5.02 -20.38
N ALA A 88 19.21 4.24 -21.34
CA ALA A 88 18.71 2.88 -21.56
C ALA A 88 19.09 1.94 -20.39
N GLU A 89 20.33 2.03 -19.91
CA GLU A 89 20.80 1.30 -18.73
C GLU A 89 20.00 1.68 -17.49
N TYR A 90 19.77 2.97 -17.25
CA TYR A 90 18.94 3.46 -16.14
C TYR A 90 17.57 2.80 -16.14
N LEU A 91 16.90 2.76 -17.30
CA LEU A 91 15.57 2.16 -17.42
C LEU A 91 15.61 0.66 -17.10
N ALA A 92 16.60 -0.06 -17.63
CA ALA A 92 16.75 -1.50 -17.42
C ALA A 92 17.06 -1.83 -15.95
N TYR A 93 18.01 -1.12 -15.33
CA TYR A 93 18.37 -1.34 -13.94
C TYR A 93 17.25 -0.91 -12.99
N SER A 94 16.52 0.17 -13.29
CA SER A 94 15.39 0.62 -12.46
C SER A 94 14.27 -0.40 -12.49
N ALA A 95 13.85 -0.86 -13.67
CA ALA A 95 12.82 -1.88 -13.80
C ALA A 95 13.19 -3.19 -13.06
N MET A 96 14.44 -3.64 -13.20
CA MET A 96 14.93 -4.82 -12.50
C MET A 96 14.92 -4.63 -10.97
N THR A 97 15.40 -3.48 -10.50
CA THR A 97 15.48 -3.15 -9.07
C THR A 97 14.08 -3.07 -8.46
N GLU A 98 13.20 -2.29 -9.08
CA GLU A 98 11.83 -2.09 -8.62
C GLU A 98 11.01 -3.37 -8.59
N GLU A 99 11.21 -4.26 -9.57
CA GLU A 99 10.49 -5.53 -9.58
C GLU A 99 11.09 -6.52 -8.57
N LYS A 100 12.38 -6.86 -8.73
CA LYS A 100 12.99 -7.98 -8.02
C LYS A 100 13.27 -7.65 -6.56
N LEU A 101 13.80 -6.46 -6.26
CA LEU A 101 14.11 -6.12 -4.87
C LEU A 101 12.84 -5.89 -4.07
N MET A 102 11.81 -5.28 -4.65
CA MET A 102 10.49 -5.18 -3.99
C MET A 102 9.97 -6.55 -3.60
N ASP A 103 10.06 -7.54 -4.50
CA ASP A 103 9.55 -8.88 -4.24
C ASP A 103 10.32 -9.58 -3.12
N CYS A 104 11.65 -9.44 -3.10
CA CYS A 104 12.49 -9.93 -2.01
C CYS A 104 12.15 -9.27 -0.66
N MET A 105 11.96 -7.94 -0.64
CA MET A 105 11.56 -7.20 0.56
C MET A 105 10.22 -7.69 1.08
N LEU A 106 9.21 -7.75 0.21
CA LEU A 106 7.85 -8.17 0.56
C LEU A 106 7.84 -9.59 1.12
N PHE A 107 8.64 -10.49 0.53
CA PHE A 107 8.79 -11.83 1.07
C PHE A 107 9.38 -11.80 2.49
N THR A 108 10.49 -11.11 2.70
CA THR A 108 11.13 -11.01 4.03
C THR A 108 10.24 -10.33 5.07
N TRP A 109 9.38 -9.38 4.69
CA TRP A 109 8.53 -8.64 5.62
C TRP A 109 7.21 -9.36 5.94
N TYR A 110 6.61 -10.04 4.96
CA TYR A 110 5.24 -10.55 5.07
C TYR A 110 5.12 -12.08 4.99
N ALA A 111 6.08 -12.77 4.35
CA ALA A 111 6.08 -14.24 4.31
C ALA A 111 6.76 -14.86 5.54
N ASP A 112 7.77 -14.17 6.08
CA ASP A 112 8.38 -14.50 7.36
C ASP A 112 7.48 -14.00 8.50
N MET A 113 6.77 -14.92 9.14
CA MET A 113 5.76 -14.58 10.13
C MET A 113 6.39 -13.98 11.41
N THR A 114 7.60 -14.39 11.76
CA THR A 114 8.35 -13.79 12.86
C THR A 114 8.67 -12.32 12.57
N ASN A 115 9.15 -11.98 11.37
CA ASN A 115 9.34 -10.58 10.97
C ASN A 115 8.02 -9.81 10.96
N PHE A 116 6.96 -10.40 10.40
CA PHE A 116 5.67 -9.74 10.30
C PHE A 116 5.10 -9.37 11.68
N VAL A 117 5.07 -10.33 12.61
CA VAL A 117 4.48 -10.15 13.94
C VAL A 117 5.37 -9.32 14.86
N LYS A 118 6.69 -9.53 14.86
CA LYS A 118 7.60 -8.84 15.80
C LYS A 118 7.99 -7.44 15.34
N ASN A 119 8.06 -7.20 14.03
CA ASN A 119 8.60 -5.95 13.48
C ASN A 119 7.57 -5.17 12.65
N ILE A 120 6.97 -5.80 11.63
CA ILE A 120 6.18 -5.06 10.62
C ILE A 120 4.82 -4.59 11.16
N ARG A 121 3.99 -5.51 11.67
CA ARG A 121 2.67 -5.17 12.22
C ARG A 121 2.75 -4.17 13.38
N PRO A 122 3.66 -4.30 14.37
CA PRO A 122 3.85 -3.28 15.40
C PRO A 122 4.32 -1.94 14.86
N THR A 123 5.14 -1.92 13.80
CA THR A 123 5.59 -0.68 13.16
C THR A 123 4.41 0.07 12.56
N TYR A 124 3.61 -0.60 11.71
CA TYR A 124 2.38 0.00 11.17
C TYR A 124 1.41 0.43 12.27
N ALA A 125 1.28 -0.34 13.35
CA ALA A 125 0.40 0.02 14.45
C ALA A 125 0.82 1.32 15.16
N LYS A 126 2.11 1.65 15.18
CA LYS A 126 2.62 2.91 15.76
C LYS A 126 2.35 4.12 14.87
N ILE A 127 2.50 3.97 13.55
CA ILE A 127 2.37 5.08 12.60
C ILE A 127 0.91 5.34 12.16
N LEU A 128 0.04 4.34 12.27
CA LEU A 128 -1.37 4.43 11.86
C LEU A 128 -2.30 4.70 13.05
N SER A 129 -3.36 5.47 12.81
CA SER A 129 -4.47 5.66 13.73
C SER A 129 -5.46 4.49 13.69
N PHE A 130 -6.33 4.43 14.71
CA PHE A 130 -7.51 3.56 14.68
C PHE A 130 -8.52 4.07 13.62
N PRO A 131 -9.14 3.19 12.81
CA PRO A 131 -9.03 1.73 12.78
C PRO A 131 -7.93 1.18 11.85
N SER A 132 -7.32 2.03 11.01
CA SER A 132 -6.36 1.67 9.96
C SER A 132 -5.20 0.81 10.46
N ARG A 133 -4.73 1.01 11.69
CA ARG A 133 -3.67 0.20 12.31
C ARG A 133 -3.92 -1.31 12.36
N TYR A 134 -5.18 -1.75 12.33
CA TYR A 134 -5.53 -3.18 12.33
C TYR A 134 -5.76 -3.71 10.92
N LEU A 135 -6.29 -2.88 10.02
CA LEU A 135 -6.70 -3.30 8.67
C LEU A 135 -5.56 -3.22 7.65
N VAL A 136 -4.74 -2.17 7.70
CA VAL A 136 -3.69 -1.92 6.70
C VAL A 136 -2.62 -3.02 6.69
N PRO A 137 -2.07 -3.50 7.82
CA PRO A 137 -1.07 -4.57 7.79
C PRO A 137 -1.59 -5.85 7.13
N ILE A 138 -2.86 -6.20 7.39
CA ILE A 138 -3.52 -7.38 6.79
C ILE A 138 -3.68 -7.18 5.28
N GLN A 139 -4.13 -6.00 4.86
CA GLN A 139 -4.26 -5.68 3.44
C GLN A 139 -2.90 -5.70 2.72
N LEU A 140 -1.85 -5.16 3.33
CA LEU A 140 -0.50 -5.17 2.76
C LEU A 140 0.06 -6.59 2.64
N LYS A 141 -0.15 -7.44 3.65
CA LYS A 141 0.21 -8.87 3.59
C LYS A 141 -0.54 -9.59 2.46
N LYS A 142 -1.84 -9.31 2.28
CA LYS A 142 -2.65 -9.87 1.18
C LYS A 142 -2.14 -9.40 -0.19
N ASN A 143 -1.79 -8.12 -0.33
CA ASN A 143 -1.21 -7.58 -1.55
C ASN A 143 0.15 -8.22 -1.86
N ALA A 144 1.00 -8.40 -0.85
CA ALA A 144 2.28 -9.11 -0.97
C ALA A 144 2.07 -10.56 -1.43
N LYS A 145 1.11 -11.28 -0.84
CA LYS A 145 0.74 -12.65 -1.24
C LYS A 145 0.29 -12.71 -2.70
N ALA A 146 -0.57 -11.79 -3.13
CA ALA A 146 -1.05 -11.72 -4.51
C ALA A 146 0.09 -11.43 -5.50
N ARG A 147 1.00 -10.51 -5.16
CA ARG A 147 2.15 -10.15 -5.99
C ARG A 147 3.18 -11.28 -6.10
N LEU A 148 3.43 -11.99 -5.01
CA LEU A 148 4.42 -13.07 -4.94
C LEU A 148 3.91 -14.42 -5.45
N ALA A 149 2.61 -14.55 -5.71
CA ALA A 149 2.02 -15.75 -6.29
C ALA A 149 2.67 -16.18 -7.61
N LYS A 150 3.21 -15.23 -8.39
CA LYS A 150 3.95 -15.50 -9.64
C LYS A 150 5.18 -16.39 -9.46
N TYR A 151 5.71 -16.48 -8.24
CA TYR A 151 6.87 -17.31 -7.90
C TYR A 151 6.50 -18.66 -7.28
N SER A 152 5.20 -19.00 -7.24
CA SER A 152 4.69 -20.17 -6.51
C SER A 152 5.09 -20.17 -5.03
N VAL A 153 5.20 -18.97 -4.46
CA VAL A 153 5.53 -18.77 -3.04
C VAL A 153 4.25 -18.68 -2.24
N GLU A 154 4.04 -19.61 -1.31
CA GLU A 154 2.87 -19.61 -0.43
C GLU A 154 3.15 -18.79 0.83
N ILE A 155 2.44 -17.67 1.01
CA ILE A 155 2.41 -16.94 2.28
C ILE A 155 1.31 -17.53 3.17
N THR A 156 1.69 -18.03 4.34
CA THR A 156 0.77 -18.60 5.33
C THR A 156 -0.12 -17.53 5.95
N ASP A 157 -1.40 -17.89 6.14
CA ASP A 157 -2.39 -17.03 6.78
C ASP A 157 -2.16 -16.96 8.30
N ASP A 158 -2.61 -15.87 8.92
CA ASP A 158 -2.36 -15.55 10.33
C ASP A 158 -2.95 -16.59 11.32
N ASP A 159 -3.95 -17.35 10.87
CA ASP A 159 -4.74 -18.28 11.69
C ASP A 159 -4.00 -19.57 12.05
N LYS A 160 -2.84 -19.86 11.43
CA LYS A 160 -2.08 -21.08 11.70
C LYS A 160 -1.22 -21.01 12.97
N GLY A 161 -1.23 -19.88 13.69
CA GLY A 161 -0.36 -19.63 14.83
C GLY A 161 1.10 -19.45 14.41
N LEU A 162 1.89 -18.79 15.27
CA LEU A 162 3.33 -18.71 15.05
C LEU A 162 3.97 -20.09 15.27
N PRO A 163 4.95 -20.50 14.45
CA PRO A 163 5.76 -21.67 14.75
C PRO A 163 6.38 -21.54 16.14
N GLN A 164 6.41 -22.63 16.91
CA GLN A 164 6.82 -22.61 18.31
C GLN A 164 8.34 -22.39 18.47
N ASN A 165 9.11 -22.72 17.43
CA ASN A 165 10.55 -22.53 17.39
C ASN A 165 11.06 -22.09 16.00
N GLU A 166 12.27 -21.53 15.97
CA GLU A 166 12.92 -21.02 14.75
C GLU A 166 13.23 -22.12 13.72
N VAL A 167 13.40 -23.37 14.16
CA VAL A 167 13.73 -24.49 13.27
C VAL A 167 12.54 -24.89 12.41
N GLU A 168 11.35 -24.94 12.99
CA GLU A 168 10.09 -25.17 12.27
C GLU A 168 9.80 -24.04 11.30
N GLU A 169 10.01 -22.79 11.72
CA GLU A 169 9.85 -21.64 10.85
C GLU A 169 10.80 -21.70 9.64
N MET A 170 12.07 -22.05 9.87
CA MET A 170 13.04 -22.20 8.80
C MET A 170 12.62 -23.30 7.81
N LYS A 171 12.12 -24.44 8.31
CA LYS A 171 11.61 -25.52 7.44
C LYS A 171 10.42 -25.06 6.60
N GLU A 172 9.51 -24.28 7.18
CA GLU A 172 8.34 -23.76 6.47
C GLU A 172 8.75 -22.70 5.43
N LEU A 173 9.67 -21.80 5.78
CA LEU A 173 10.28 -20.86 4.82
C LEU A 173 10.94 -21.59 3.65
N GLN A 174 11.69 -22.66 3.95
CA GLN A 174 12.32 -23.49 2.93
C GLN A 174 11.29 -24.13 1.98
N ARG A 175 10.15 -24.58 2.51
CA ARG A 175 9.01 -25.07 1.71
C ARG A 175 8.34 -23.96 0.90
N SER A 176 8.14 -22.78 1.49
CA SER A 176 7.37 -21.70 0.87
C SER A 176 8.11 -20.94 -0.21
N GLY A 177 9.44 -21.05 -0.31
CA GLY A 177 10.22 -20.50 -1.44
C GLY A 177 11.38 -19.59 -1.06
N TRP A 178 11.82 -19.64 0.21
CA TRP A 178 12.98 -18.91 0.73
C TRP A 178 14.23 -19.02 -0.16
N HIS A 179 14.55 -20.22 -0.63
CA HIS A 179 15.70 -20.46 -1.50
C HIS A 179 15.62 -19.67 -2.80
N TYR A 180 14.43 -19.60 -3.40
CA TYR A 180 14.23 -18.86 -4.64
C TYR A 180 14.39 -17.35 -4.40
N MET A 181 13.72 -16.80 -3.39
CA MET A 181 13.73 -15.36 -3.12
C MET A 181 15.14 -14.85 -2.78
N TYR A 182 15.90 -15.60 -2.00
CA TYR A 182 17.26 -15.18 -1.67
C TYR A 182 18.29 -15.49 -2.75
N ARG A 183 17.99 -16.41 -3.67
CA ARG A 183 18.75 -16.51 -4.91
C ARG A 183 18.45 -15.31 -5.82
N LEU A 184 17.18 -14.93 -5.98
CA LEU A 184 16.77 -13.75 -6.75
C LEU A 184 17.42 -12.47 -6.21
N ALA A 185 17.47 -12.31 -4.89
CA ALA A 185 18.18 -11.21 -4.24
C ALA A 185 19.67 -11.21 -4.61
N ARG A 186 20.38 -12.35 -4.45
CA ARG A 186 21.80 -12.48 -4.80
C ARG A 186 22.08 -12.20 -6.28
N GLU A 187 21.28 -12.75 -7.18
CA GLU A 187 21.41 -12.50 -8.61
C GLU A 187 21.27 -11.01 -8.93
N THR A 188 20.28 -10.35 -8.31
CA THR A 188 20.05 -8.90 -8.51
C THR A 188 21.18 -8.07 -7.90
N TYR A 189 21.66 -8.42 -6.70
CA TYR A 189 22.80 -7.77 -6.07
C TYR A 189 24.07 -7.94 -6.87
N ALA A 190 24.35 -9.13 -7.42
CA ALA A 190 25.53 -9.37 -8.25
C ALA A 190 25.55 -8.47 -9.49
N VAL A 191 24.38 -8.27 -10.12
CA VAL A 191 24.24 -7.35 -11.26
C VAL A 191 24.49 -5.91 -10.84
N LEU A 192 23.88 -5.44 -9.74
CA LEU A 192 24.06 -4.08 -9.24
C LEU A 192 25.50 -3.81 -8.76
N ASP A 193 26.11 -4.79 -8.09
CA ASP A 193 27.50 -4.74 -7.62
C ASP A 193 28.48 -4.71 -8.80
N SER A 194 28.17 -5.45 -9.88
CA SER A 194 28.93 -5.38 -11.14
C SER A 194 28.79 -4.01 -11.81
N GLN A 195 27.59 -3.43 -11.84
CA GLN A 195 27.37 -2.08 -12.36
C GLN A 195 28.10 -1.03 -11.54
N LEU A 196 28.08 -1.13 -10.21
CA LEU A 196 28.79 -0.22 -9.32
C LEU A 196 30.30 -0.33 -9.52
N ALA A 197 30.82 -1.56 -9.60
CA ALA A 197 32.26 -1.83 -9.68
C ALA A 197 33.02 -1.06 -8.58
N ASP A 198 34.06 -0.32 -8.95
CA ASP A 198 34.85 0.51 -8.02
C ASP A 198 34.41 1.98 -8.00
N LYS A 199 33.30 2.31 -8.68
CA LYS A 199 32.77 3.68 -8.74
C LYS A 199 32.05 4.03 -7.43
N PRO A 200 32.05 5.31 -7.03
CA PRO A 200 31.29 5.74 -5.85
C PRO A 200 29.78 5.67 -6.07
N PHE A 201 29.31 5.88 -7.31
CA PHE A 201 27.91 5.85 -7.76
C PHE A 201 27.73 5.02 -9.05
N MET A 202 26.49 4.65 -9.38
CA MET A 202 26.17 3.70 -10.46
C MET A 202 26.74 4.10 -11.83
N PHE A 203 26.76 5.40 -12.14
CA PHE A 203 27.30 5.94 -13.39
C PHE A 203 28.61 6.71 -13.25
N GLY A 204 29.30 6.63 -12.10
CA GLY A 204 30.63 7.22 -11.92
C GLY A 204 30.74 8.07 -10.65
N GLU A 205 31.33 9.25 -10.79
CA GLU A 205 31.69 10.14 -9.66
C GLU A 205 30.51 10.94 -9.08
N ARG A 206 29.47 11.18 -9.89
CA ARG A 206 28.29 11.93 -9.47
C ARG A 206 27.10 10.99 -9.32
N PRO A 207 26.25 11.18 -8.30
CA PRO A 207 25.02 10.44 -8.19
C PRO A 207 24.07 10.82 -9.33
N SER A 208 23.21 9.87 -9.68
CA SER A 208 22.22 9.96 -10.73
C SER A 208 20.86 9.50 -10.21
N THR A 209 19.82 9.62 -11.03
CA THR A 209 18.49 9.09 -10.70
C THR A 209 18.52 7.58 -10.43
N LEU A 210 19.42 6.84 -11.08
CA LEU A 210 19.59 5.41 -10.83
C LEU A 210 20.03 5.15 -9.38
N ASP A 211 20.88 6.02 -8.84
CA ASP A 211 21.35 5.89 -7.46
C ASP A 211 20.20 6.07 -6.46
N CYS A 212 19.28 7.01 -6.73
CA CYS A 212 18.07 7.20 -5.94
C CYS A 212 17.18 5.95 -5.95
N VAL A 213 16.97 5.34 -7.12
CA VAL A 213 16.17 4.12 -7.27
C VAL A 213 16.83 2.96 -6.53
N VAL A 214 18.09 2.64 -6.84
CA VAL A 214 18.79 1.50 -6.24
C VAL A 214 18.92 1.66 -4.72
N PHE A 215 19.25 2.86 -4.24
CA PHE A 215 19.28 3.13 -2.81
C PHE A 215 17.92 2.95 -2.16
N GLY A 216 16.83 3.43 -2.76
CA GLY A 216 15.50 3.34 -2.17
C GLY A 216 15.07 1.92 -1.82
N TYR A 217 15.40 0.96 -2.70
CA TYR A 217 15.12 -0.46 -2.45
C TYR A 217 16.16 -1.13 -1.54
N LEU A 218 17.46 -0.91 -1.78
CA LEU A 218 18.51 -1.51 -0.94
C LEU A 218 18.48 -1.01 0.50
N ALA A 219 18.03 0.23 0.74
CA ALA A 219 17.88 0.78 2.09
C ALA A 219 16.95 -0.08 2.95
N LEU A 220 15.86 -0.60 2.39
CA LEU A 220 14.92 -1.48 3.09
C LEU A 220 15.37 -2.95 3.18
N HIS A 221 16.44 -3.30 2.48
CA HIS A 221 17.10 -4.59 2.64
C HIS A 221 18.22 -4.52 3.69
N LEU A 222 18.89 -3.37 3.80
CA LEU A 222 20.08 -3.17 4.60
C LEU A 222 19.79 -2.64 6.00
N TYR A 223 18.93 -1.64 6.16
CA TYR A 223 18.76 -0.94 7.45
C TYR A 223 17.73 -1.56 8.40
N PRO A 224 16.60 -2.14 7.94
CA PRO A 224 15.60 -2.70 8.83
C PRO A 224 16.13 -3.68 9.86
N ASN A 225 15.98 -3.28 11.12
CA ASN A 225 16.24 -4.12 12.28
C ASN A 225 15.09 -5.13 12.48
N LEU A 226 15.12 -6.18 11.67
CA LEU A 226 14.18 -7.29 11.71
C LEU A 226 14.66 -8.39 12.67
N ALA A 227 13.75 -9.30 13.06
CA ALA A 227 14.11 -10.50 13.80
C ALA A 227 14.98 -11.45 12.95
N HIS A 228 14.56 -11.71 11.71
CA HIS A 228 15.31 -12.44 10.70
C HIS A 228 15.89 -11.50 9.64
N ARG A 229 17.15 -11.11 9.83
CA ARG A 229 17.86 -10.11 9.01
C ARG A 229 18.58 -10.68 7.80
N ARG A 230 17.94 -11.61 7.09
CA ARG A 230 18.62 -12.41 6.05
C ARG A 230 19.12 -11.57 4.88
N LEU A 231 18.31 -10.64 4.35
CA LEU A 231 18.73 -9.76 3.25
C LEU A 231 19.89 -8.84 3.67
N GLN A 232 19.82 -8.28 4.89
CA GLN A 232 20.91 -7.49 5.48
C GLN A 232 22.19 -8.32 5.60
N HIS A 233 22.11 -9.56 6.11
CA HIS A 233 23.27 -10.45 6.22
C HIS A 233 23.89 -10.75 4.85
N ILE A 234 23.08 -10.97 3.81
CA ILE A 234 23.59 -11.18 2.45
C ILE A 234 24.33 -9.93 1.96
N LEU A 235 23.75 -8.74 2.11
CA LEU A 235 24.39 -7.49 1.69
C LEU A 235 25.71 -7.23 2.43
N ILE A 236 25.72 -7.38 3.76
CA ILE A 236 26.91 -7.08 4.57
C ILE A 236 28.05 -8.09 4.32
N ASN A 237 27.73 -9.38 4.23
CA ASN A 237 28.77 -10.42 4.18
C ASN A 237 29.16 -10.82 2.75
N GLU A 238 28.23 -10.78 1.80
CA GLU A 238 28.48 -11.24 0.42
C GLU A 238 28.67 -10.06 -0.56
N TYR A 239 28.07 -8.90 -0.31
CA TYR A 239 28.14 -7.71 -1.20
C TYR A 239 28.54 -6.42 -0.45
N PRO A 240 29.68 -6.40 0.26
CA PRO A 240 30.06 -5.28 1.13
C PRO A 240 30.20 -3.94 0.38
N ARG A 241 30.56 -3.95 -0.91
CA ARG A 241 30.62 -2.71 -1.72
C ARG A 241 29.26 -2.05 -1.86
N LEU A 242 28.20 -2.84 -2.07
CA LEU A 242 26.82 -2.34 -2.12
C LEU A 242 26.38 -1.81 -0.76
N ALA A 243 26.74 -2.47 0.34
CA ALA A 243 26.44 -1.98 1.68
C ALA A 243 27.12 -0.61 1.93
N SER A 244 28.41 -0.49 1.63
CA SER A 244 29.13 0.80 1.72
C SER A 244 28.59 1.86 0.76
N TYR A 245 28.12 1.45 -0.42
CA TYR A 245 27.43 2.35 -1.36
C TYR A 245 26.14 2.91 -0.75
N CYS A 246 25.31 2.07 -0.12
CA CYS A 246 24.11 2.54 0.55
C CYS A 246 24.44 3.56 1.66
N ASP A 247 25.48 3.30 2.45
CA ASP A 247 25.90 4.23 3.52
C ASP A 247 26.34 5.57 2.95
N ARG A 248 27.13 5.59 1.87
CA ARG A 248 27.50 6.84 1.17
C ARG A 248 26.29 7.60 0.65
N VAL A 249 25.33 6.92 0.03
CA VAL A 249 24.12 7.57 -0.51
C VAL A 249 23.25 8.10 0.63
N LYS A 250 23.11 7.33 1.72
CA LYS A 250 22.40 7.76 2.93
C LYS A 250 23.06 8.99 3.56
N GLU A 251 24.38 9.00 3.70
CA GLU A 251 25.10 10.15 4.25
C GLU A 251 24.95 11.38 3.35
N ARG A 252 25.05 11.21 2.03
CA ARG A 252 24.92 12.32 1.07
C ARG A 252 23.52 12.93 1.05
N PHE A 253 22.49 12.10 1.07
CA PHE A 253 21.11 12.58 0.90
C PHE A 253 20.33 12.69 2.21
N PHE A 254 20.63 11.94 3.26
CA PHE A 254 19.78 11.85 4.46
C PHE A 254 20.51 12.27 5.75
N SER A 255 21.69 12.89 5.67
CA SER A 255 22.41 13.42 6.86
C SER A 255 21.79 14.68 7.44
N THR A 256 21.07 15.45 6.63
CA THR A 256 20.39 16.68 7.07
C THR A 256 18.90 16.43 7.18
N GLU A 257 18.31 16.81 8.32
CA GLU A 257 16.87 16.72 8.52
C GLU A 257 16.14 17.68 7.57
N GLN A 258 15.15 17.15 6.85
CA GLN A 258 14.28 17.99 6.02
C GLN A 258 13.25 18.69 6.88
N SER A 259 12.94 19.94 6.55
CA SER A 259 11.86 20.68 7.19
C SER A 259 10.52 19.96 7.03
N GLN A 260 9.85 19.73 8.15
CA GLN A 260 8.51 19.17 8.18
C GLN A 260 7.48 20.29 8.02
N SER A 261 6.37 20.00 7.35
CA SER A 261 5.25 20.92 7.21
C SER A 261 3.94 20.23 7.54
N GLU A 262 2.93 21.02 7.91
CA GLU A 262 1.57 20.51 8.04
C GLU A 262 1.01 20.08 6.68
N ALA A 263 0.10 19.10 6.76
CA ALA A 263 -0.64 18.61 5.62
C ALA A 263 -1.51 19.74 5.03
N ALA A 264 -1.51 19.89 3.71
CA ALA A 264 -2.26 20.95 3.05
C ALA A 264 -3.77 20.78 3.22
N GLN A 265 -4.51 21.88 3.21
CA GLN A 265 -5.96 21.84 3.43
C GLN A 265 -6.75 21.32 2.22
N ASP A 266 -6.17 21.38 1.04
CA ASP A 266 -6.70 20.97 -0.26
C ASP A 266 -6.27 19.56 -0.68
N ILE A 267 -5.77 18.73 0.26
CA ILE A 267 -5.47 17.33 -0.01
C ILE A 267 -6.76 16.65 -0.51
N PRO A 268 -6.71 15.97 -1.67
CA PRO A 268 -7.85 15.20 -2.18
C PRO A 268 -8.10 13.95 -1.32
N SER A 269 -8.55 14.10 -0.08
CA SER A 269 -8.80 12.95 0.81
C SER A 269 -10.26 12.54 0.76
N LEU A 270 -10.50 11.28 0.37
CA LEU A 270 -11.80 10.62 0.49
C LEU A 270 -12.28 10.59 1.96
N TRP A 271 -11.37 10.53 2.94
CA TRP A 271 -11.69 10.57 4.38
C TRP A 271 -12.16 11.93 4.88
N ARG A 272 -11.60 13.04 4.41
CA ARG A 272 -12.16 14.38 4.77
C ARG A 272 -13.53 14.57 4.13
N THR A 273 -13.75 14.04 2.93
CA THR A 273 -15.10 13.99 2.34
C THR A 273 -16.02 13.09 3.17
N PHE A 274 -15.58 11.92 3.63
CA PHE A 274 -16.38 11.04 4.50
C PHE A 274 -16.69 11.67 5.87
N CYS A 275 -15.69 12.21 6.57
CA CYS A 275 -15.87 12.78 7.91
C CYS A 275 -16.63 14.10 7.88
N ASN A 276 -16.45 14.94 6.85
CA ASN A 276 -17.14 16.23 6.74
C ASN A 276 -18.48 16.13 6.00
N ASN A 277 -18.66 15.13 5.14
CA ASN A 277 -19.88 14.94 4.35
C ASN A 277 -20.05 13.46 3.91
N PRO A 278 -20.49 12.57 4.82
CA PRO A 278 -20.60 11.15 4.54
C PRO A 278 -21.55 10.85 3.37
N ARG A 279 -22.56 11.69 3.13
CA ARG A 279 -23.46 11.58 1.96
C ARG A 279 -22.71 11.77 0.63
N ALA A 280 -21.81 12.74 0.55
CA ALA A 280 -21.00 12.99 -0.66
C ALA A 280 -20.00 11.86 -0.94
N PHE A 281 -19.46 11.24 0.11
CA PHE A 281 -18.62 10.05 -0.03
C PHE A 281 -19.39 8.86 -0.63
N PHE A 282 -20.57 8.55 -0.10
CA PHE A 282 -21.40 7.47 -0.63
C PHE A 282 -21.94 7.78 -2.04
N SER A 283 -22.21 9.04 -2.38
CA SER A 283 -22.61 9.40 -3.75
C SER A 283 -21.48 9.21 -4.75
N ASN A 284 -20.24 9.60 -4.39
CA ASN A 284 -19.07 9.45 -5.26
C ASN A 284 -18.70 7.98 -5.43
N ILE A 285 -18.74 7.17 -4.36
CA ILE A 285 -18.55 5.72 -4.46
C ILE A 285 -19.62 5.08 -5.32
N LYS A 286 -20.88 5.51 -5.18
CA LYS A 286 -21.97 5.02 -6.02
C LYS A 286 -21.75 5.40 -7.49
N GLN A 287 -21.22 6.59 -7.77
CA GLN A 287 -20.91 7.06 -9.11
C GLN A 287 -19.71 6.33 -9.72
N ASP A 288 -18.64 6.11 -8.95
CA ASP A 288 -17.45 5.37 -9.38
C ASP A 288 -17.74 3.88 -9.50
N ALA A 289 -18.56 3.30 -8.62
CA ALA A 289 -19.09 1.95 -8.78
C ALA A 289 -20.00 1.85 -10.00
N MET A 290 -20.83 2.86 -10.28
CA MET A 290 -21.65 2.93 -11.50
C MET A 290 -20.81 3.15 -12.76
N ALA A 291 -19.68 3.85 -12.69
CA ALA A 291 -18.74 4.03 -13.79
C ALA A 291 -17.91 2.77 -14.05
N TYR A 292 -17.49 2.07 -12.99
CA TYR A 292 -16.82 0.77 -13.07
C TYR A 292 -17.80 -0.35 -13.50
N MET A 293 -19.10 -0.18 -13.23
CA MET A 293 -20.19 -1.02 -13.74
C MET A 293 -20.81 -0.46 -15.04
N GLY A 294 -20.23 0.60 -15.61
CA GLY A 294 -20.89 1.46 -16.59
C GLY A 294 -20.41 1.26 -18.01
N ASN A 295 -20.76 0.12 -18.62
CA ASN A 295 -21.46 0.10 -19.92
C ASN A 295 -21.98 -1.32 -20.15
N SER A 296 -23.18 -1.63 -19.64
CA SER A 296 -24.01 -2.63 -20.31
C SER A 296 -25.15 -1.84 -20.91
N ASP A 297 -25.03 -1.59 -22.21
CA ASP A 297 -26.14 -1.08 -23.01
C ASP A 297 -27.40 -1.86 -22.67
N ALA A 298 -28.48 -1.11 -22.45
CA ALA A 298 -29.79 -1.63 -22.15
C ALA A 298 -30.37 -2.28 -23.42
N GLN A 299 -29.96 -3.51 -23.70
CA GLN A 299 -30.69 -4.50 -24.51
C GLN A 299 -30.02 -5.87 -24.29
N ASP A 300 -30.79 -6.84 -23.81
CA ASP A 300 -30.44 -8.22 -23.44
C ASP A 300 -29.55 -8.45 -22.19
N LYS A 301 -30.21 -8.65 -21.04
CA LYS A 301 -29.66 -9.46 -19.93
C LYS A 301 -30.57 -10.69 -19.71
N PRO A 302 -30.01 -11.91 -19.63
CA PRO A 302 -30.78 -13.07 -19.20
C PRO A 302 -31.24 -12.87 -17.75
N LYS A 303 -32.49 -13.24 -17.44
CA LYS A 303 -33.06 -13.16 -16.09
C LYS A 303 -32.13 -13.90 -15.10
N LYS A 304 -31.62 -13.18 -14.10
CA LYS A 304 -30.81 -13.77 -13.01
C LYS A 304 -31.64 -14.81 -12.26
N SER A 305 -31.02 -15.91 -11.88
CA SER A 305 -31.64 -16.97 -11.06
C SER A 305 -31.94 -16.47 -9.65
N ASP A 306 -33.07 -16.90 -9.07
CA ASP A 306 -33.55 -16.48 -7.75
C ASP A 306 -32.51 -16.68 -6.64
N ALA A 307 -31.67 -17.72 -6.73
CA ALA A 307 -30.58 -17.97 -5.79
C ALA A 307 -29.50 -16.86 -5.80
N GLN A 308 -29.24 -16.22 -6.95
CA GLN A 308 -28.30 -15.11 -7.05
C GLN A 308 -28.86 -13.83 -6.44
N LEU A 309 -30.17 -13.59 -6.58
CA LEU A 309 -30.86 -12.46 -5.95
C LEU A 309 -30.91 -12.61 -4.43
N GLU A 310 -31.14 -13.83 -3.94
CA GLU A 310 -31.14 -14.13 -2.51
C GLU A 310 -29.74 -13.99 -1.90
N PHE A 311 -28.70 -14.42 -2.61
CA PHE A 311 -27.31 -14.22 -2.19
C PHE A 311 -26.93 -12.74 -2.13
N GLU A 312 -27.33 -11.95 -3.14
CA GLU A 312 -27.11 -10.49 -3.13
C GLU A 312 -27.84 -9.82 -1.96
N ARG A 313 -29.08 -10.22 -1.65
CA ARG A 313 -29.84 -9.73 -0.48
C ARG A 313 -29.18 -10.10 0.84
N LYS A 314 -28.79 -11.37 1.03
CA LYS A 314 -28.09 -11.83 2.25
C LYS A 314 -26.75 -11.12 2.45
N ARG A 315 -26.02 -10.86 1.36
CA ARG A 315 -24.76 -10.08 1.40
C ARG A 315 -25.00 -8.62 1.82
N ILE A 316 -26.04 -7.97 1.28
CA ILE A 316 -26.39 -6.60 1.64
C ILE A 316 -26.77 -6.52 3.12
N TRP A 317 -27.58 -7.46 3.63
CA TRP A 317 -27.93 -7.52 5.04
C TRP A 317 -26.73 -7.79 5.97
N SER A 318 -25.78 -8.63 5.55
CA SER A 318 -24.55 -8.88 6.30
C SER A 318 -23.65 -7.63 6.36
N ILE A 319 -23.52 -6.90 5.25
CA ILE A 319 -22.76 -5.64 5.22
C ILE A 319 -23.45 -4.58 6.09
N ALA A 320 -24.78 -4.45 5.99
CA ALA A 320 -25.55 -3.53 6.81
C ALA A 320 -25.40 -3.84 8.31
N GLY A 321 -25.49 -5.12 8.69
CA GLY A 321 -25.29 -5.55 10.08
C GLY A 321 -23.88 -5.23 10.61
N GLY A 322 -22.84 -5.44 9.80
CA GLY A 322 -21.47 -5.11 10.16
C GLY A 322 -21.22 -3.60 10.35
N VAL A 323 -21.80 -2.77 9.47
CA VAL A 323 -21.71 -1.31 9.56
C VAL A 323 -22.48 -0.79 10.78
N THR A 324 -23.69 -1.32 11.05
CA THR A 324 -24.48 -0.96 12.24
C THR A 324 -23.76 -1.35 13.53
N PHE A 325 -23.14 -2.53 13.59
CA PHE A 325 -22.37 -2.96 14.77
C PHE A 325 -21.16 -2.06 15.02
N LEU A 326 -20.44 -1.67 13.96
CA LEU A 326 -19.31 -0.73 14.06
C LEU A 326 -19.77 0.64 14.57
N LEU A 327 -20.86 1.18 14.01
CA LEU A 327 -21.42 2.46 14.43
C LEU A 327 -21.91 2.42 15.89
N ALA A 328 -22.60 1.34 16.29
CA ALA A 328 -23.03 1.13 17.67
C ALA A 328 -21.83 1.04 18.63
N TYR A 329 -20.75 0.36 18.25
CA TYR A 329 -19.53 0.28 19.05
C TYR A 329 -18.84 1.63 19.20
N VAL A 330 -18.78 2.43 18.13
CA VAL A 330 -18.19 3.78 18.13
C VAL A 330 -18.97 4.74 19.04
N ILE A 331 -20.30 4.66 19.02
CA ILE A 331 -21.18 5.46 19.89
C ILE A 331 -21.08 4.97 21.35
N TYR A 332 -21.15 3.66 21.59
CA TYR A 332 -21.10 3.07 22.93
C TYR A 332 -19.79 3.37 23.68
N ASN A 333 -18.66 3.39 22.97
CA ASN A 333 -17.36 3.72 23.56
C ASN A 333 -17.07 5.23 23.59
N GLY A 334 -18.05 6.08 23.25
CA GLY A 334 -17.94 7.53 23.36
C GLY A 334 -16.96 8.18 22.38
N ILE A 335 -16.68 7.53 21.24
CA ILE A 335 -15.76 8.04 20.21
C ILE A 335 -16.43 9.16 19.40
N VAL A 336 -17.77 9.14 19.29
CA VAL A 336 -18.59 10.18 18.66
C VAL A 336 -19.77 10.49 19.59
N SER A 337 -19.92 11.75 20.02
CA SER A 337 -21.11 12.23 20.71
C SER A 337 -22.13 12.71 19.68
N VAL A 338 -23.26 12.03 19.58
CA VAL A 338 -24.42 12.49 18.79
C VAL A 338 -25.29 13.32 19.74
N GLU A 339 -25.22 14.65 19.62
CA GLU A 339 -26.26 15.53 20.19
C GLU A 339 -27.48 15.42 19.27
N PHE A 340 -28.55 14.79 19.77
CA PHE A 340 -29.85 14.85 19.15
C PHE A 340 -30.45 16.20 19.52
N GLY A 341 -30.63 17.09 18.53
CA GLY A 341 -31.43 18.29 18.69
C GLY A 341 -32.91 17.89 18.77
N ASP A 342 -33.56 18.28 19.85
CA ASP A 342 -35.00 18.12 20.04
C ASP A 342 -35.75 18.99 19.02
N GLU A 343 -36.36 18.38 18.01
CA GLU A 343 -37.47 18.98 17.25
C GLU A 343 -38.56 17.91 17.05
N ASP A 344 -39.59 18.07 17.89
CA ASP A 344 -41.03 17.82 17.74
C ASP A 344 -41.56 16.42 17.34
N ASP A 345 -42.32 15.88 18.31
CA ASP A 345 -43.20 14.72 18.25
C ASP A 345 -44.29 14.86 17.18
N GLU A 346 -44.35 13.92 16.23
CA GLU A 346 -45.61 13.51 15.58
C GLU A 346 -45.63 11.98 15.47
N ASP A 347 -46.32 11.35 16.42
CA ASP A 347 -46.70 9.94 16.40
C ASP A 347 -47.61 9.65 15.20
N VAL A 348 -47.16 8.80 14.28
CA VAL A 348 -48.03 8.23 13.25
C VAL A 348 -48.06 6.71 13.39
N GLU A 349 -49.10 6.22 14.08
CA GLU A 349 -49.52 4.82 14.07
C GLU A 349 -49.93 4.40 12.65
N TYR A 350 -49.40 3.27 12.17
CA TYR A 350 -49.94 2.57 11.00
C TYR A 350 -50.34 1.16 11.42
N GLU A 351 -51.65 0.90 11.46
CA GLU A 351 -52.27 -0.43 11.54
C GLU A 351 -51.88 -1.27 10.31
N MET A 352 -51.57 -2.56 10.53
CA MET A 352 -51.45 -3.55 9.46
C MET A 352 -52.67 -4.46 9.46
N ASP A 353 -53.51 -4.33 8.43
CA ASP A 353 -54.56 -5.29 8.10
C ASP A 353 -53.97 -6.54 7.44
N TYR A 354 -54.38 -7.71 7.92
CA TYR A 354 -54.09 -9.03 7.34
C TYR A 354 -55.28 -9.46 6.47
N GLU A 355 -55.08 -9.63 5.17
CA GLU A 355 -56.02 -10.39 4.32
C GLU A 355 -55.49 -11.82 4.12
N GLU A 356 -56.36 -12.77 4.45
CA GLU A 356 -56.15 -14.22 4.47
C GLU A 356 -56.85 -14.81 3.24
N ASP A 357 -56.09 -15.36 2.29
CA ASP A 357 -56.65 -16.07 1.12
C ASP A 357 -56.48 -17.58 1.29
N GLU A 358 -57.60 -18.25 1.58
CA GLU A 358 -57.79 -19.70 1.51
C GLU A 358 -57.83 -20.18 0.04
N MET A 359 -57.11 -21.25 -0.28
CA MET A 359 -57.24 -22.00 -1.53
C MET A 359 -57.72 -23.42 -1.24
N TYR A 360 -58.90 -23.75 -1.76
CA TYR A 360 -59.50 -25.09 -1.78
C TYR A 360 -58.80 -25.96 -2.85
N ASP A 361 -58.37 -27.16 -2.46
CA ASP A 361 -58.04 -28.28 -3.36
C ASP A 361 -59.30 -29.15 -3.52
N ASP A 362 -59.72 -29.41 -4.76
CA ASP A 362 -60.69 -30.44 -5.10
C ASP A 362 -60.01 -31.55 -5.91
N GLU A 363 -60.42 -32.76 -5.53
CA GLU A 363 -59.84 -34.09 -5.73
C GLU A 363 -60.03 -34.70 -7.14
N GLU A 364 -59.58 -35.96 -7.21
CA GLU A 364 -60.00 -37.10 -8.03
C GLU A 364 -59.04 -37.42 -9.19
N ASP A 365 -58.20 -38.45 -9.10
CA ASP A 365 -58.43 -39.91 -8.90
C ASP A 365 -58.02 -40.63 -10.19
N VAL A 366 -57.45 -41.84 -10.04
CA VAL A 366 -57.90 -43.10 -10.68
C VAL A 366 -56.86 -44.20 -10.38
N ASP A 367 -57.31 -45.16 -9.55
CA ASP A 367 -57.20 -46.63 -9.60
C ASP A 367 -55.94 -47.33 -10.17
N LEU A 368 -55.34 -48.22 -9.35
CA LEU A 368 -55.75 -49.63 -9.17
C LEU A 368 -55.00 -50.31 -8.01
#